data_AF-A0AAV5D0D5-F1
#
_entry.id   AF-A0AAV5D0D5-F1
#
_cell.length_a   1.000
_cell.length_b   1.000
_cell.length_c   1.000
_cell.angle_alpha   90.00
_cell.angle_beta   90.00
_cell.angle_gamma   90.00
#
_symmetry.space_group_name_H-M   'P 1'
#
loop_
_entity.id
_entity.type
_entity.pdbx_description
1 polymer ?
#
loop_
_entity_poly.entity_id
_entity_poly.type
_entity_poly.pdbx_seq_one_letter_code
_entity_poly.pdbx_strand_id
1 'polypeptide(L)'
;MAAALLPIKPLDGAGGYLRWKESVLLRLQTVGVAHVLSKDPPSGDGISTETAEKWARDDAICRGHILATLSDRLLPDYVRHATSRALWEAVARTYDVDASGASWQEFNQFRFDADEPLLEQIAHAEALGLAGQPSFPDSFPDVVAYSLWLKLPQDVAIPAMAASSDAVISMDLIWKTARIKERVHMESEFKEAVQEDQEENRACWNCGQLGHIARNCRA
;
A
#
# COMPACT_ATOMS: atom_id res chain seq x y z
N MET A 1 22.10 -23.06 1.59
CA MET A 1 20.81 -23.34 2.25
C MET A 1 19.70 -22.96 1.30
N ALA A 2 18.79 -23.88 0.97
CA ALA A 2 17.59 -23.50 0.22
C ALA A 2 16.72 -22.62 1.13
N ALA A 3 16.32 -21.43 0.68
CA ALA A 3 15.40 -20.59 1.42
C ALA A 3 14.07 -21.34 1.58
N ALA A 4 13.55 -21.44 2.79
CA ALA A 4 12.24 -22.03 3.02
C ALA A 4 11.17 -21.18 2.33
N LEU A 5 10.37 -21.79 1.46
CA LEU A 5 9.28 -21.10 0.79
C LEU A 5 8.15 -20.86 1.79
N LEU A 6 7.83 -19.58 2.04
CA LEU A 6 6.71 -19.21 2.90
C LEU A 6 5.39 -19.76 2.35
N PRO A 7 4.46 -20.22 3.21
CA PRO A 7 3.15 -20.66 2.76
C PRO A 7 2.39 -19.50 2.11
N ILE A 8 1.72 -19.80 1.00
CA ILE A 8 0.90 -18.82 0.27
C ILE A 8 -0.55 -19.19 0.54
N LYS A 9 -1.34 -18.22 1.02
CA LYS A 9 -2.80 -18.39 1.13
C LYS A 9 -3.37 -18.65 -0.26
N PRO A 10 -4.14 -19.72 -0.49
CA PRO A 10 -4.69 -20.00 -1.80
C PRO A 10 -5.56 -18.84 -2.31
N LEU A 11 -5.48 -18.55 -3.60
CA LEU A 11 -6.37 -17.63 -4.27
C LEU A 11 -7.78 -18.22 -4.25
N ASP A 12 -8.73 -17.47 -3.70
CA ASP A 12 -10.13 -17.88 -3.63
C ASP A 12 -11.09 -16.74 -4.00
N GLY A 13 -10.63 -15.79 -4.81
CA GLY A 13 -11.43 -14.65 -5.28
C GLY A 13 -10.66 -13.33 -5.27
N ALA A 14 -11.33 -12.26 -5.72
CA ALA A 14 -10.71 -10.96 -5.99
C ALA A 14 -10.04 -10.33 -4.77
N GLY A 15 -10.66 -10.38 -3.58
CA GLY A 15 -10.15 -9.71 -2.38
C GLY A 15 -8.77 -10.19 -1.89
N GLY A 16 -8.31 -11.36 -2.35
CA GLY A 16 -6.97 -11.88 -2.03
C GLY A 16 -5.96 -11.77 -3.17
N TYR A 17 -6.37 -11.31 -4.35
CA TYR A 17 -5.60 -11.43 -5.58
C TYR A 17 -4.26 -10.69 -5.52
N LEU A 18 -4.25 -9.41 -5.10
CA LEU A 18 -3.00 -8.64 -5.06
C LEU A 18 -1.95 -9.31 -4.17
N ARG A 19 -2.34 -9.68 -2.94
CA ARG A 19 -1.44 -10.40 -2.01
C ARG A 19 -0.97 -11.73 -2.59
N TRP A 20 -1.87 -12.49 -3.22
CA TRP A 20 -1.55 -13.76 -3.85
C TRP A 20 -0.55 -13.58 -5.00
N LYS A 21 -0.80 -12.61 -5.90
CA LYS A 21 0.03 -12.28 -7.06
C LYS A 21 1.46 -11.98 -6.63
N GLU A 22 1.64 -11.07 -5.68
CA GLU A 22 2.96 -10.71 -5.14
C GLU A 22 3.67 -11.90 -4.48
N SER A 23 2.93 -12.71 -3.71
CA SER A 23 3.49 -13.88 -3.04
C SER A 23 3.96 -14.96 -4.03
N VAL A 24 3.19 -15.19 -5.10
CA VAL A 24 3.55 -16.15 -6.15
C VAL A 24 4.75 -15.63 -6.95
N LEU A 25 4.78 -14.34 -7.33
CA LEU A 25 5.92 -13.75 -8.04
C LEU A 25 7.21 -13.90 -7.25
N LEU A 26 7.20 -13.56 -5.96
CA LEU A 26 8.36 -13.72 -5.08
C LEU A 26 8.82 -15.18 -5.02
N ARG A 27 7.89 -16.13 -4.90
CA ARG A 27 8.21 -17.56 -4.91
C ARG A 27 8.85 -17.99 -6.23
N LEU A 28 8.29 -17.59 -7.37
CA LEU A 28 8.80 -17.94 -8.70
C LEU A 28 10.18 -17.33 -8.97
N GLN A 29 10.45 -16.13 -8.45
CA GLN A 29 11.78 -15.51 -8.48
C GLN A 29 12.77 -16.28 -7.61
N THR A 30 12.36 -16.67 -6.40
CA THR A 30 13.19 -17.43 -5.45
C THR A 30 13.63 -18.77 -6.03
N VAL A 31 12.75 -19.45 -6.78
CA VAL A 31 13.07 -20.72 -7.44
C VAL A 31 13.69 -20.56 -8.84
N GLY A 32 13.84 -19.33 -9.34
CA GLY A 32 14.54 -19.04 -10.60
C GLY A 32 13.72 -19.26 -11.89
N VAL A 33 12.41 -19.50 -11.80
CA VAL A 33 11.56 -19.82 -12.97
C VAL A 33 10.68 -18.65 -13.42
N ALA A 34 10.67 -17.51 -12.73
CA ALA A 34 9.82 -16.36 -13.09
C ALA A 34 9.97 -15.88 -14.55
N HIS A 35 11.12 -16.13 -15.17
CA HIS A 35 11.41 -15.71 -16.54
C HIS A 35 10.46 -16.31 -17.59
N VAL A 36 9.88 -17.49 -17.36
CA VAL A 36 8.96 -18.12 -18.32
C VAL A 36 7.63 -17.37 -18.43
N LEU A 37 7.29 -16.52 -17.45
CA LEU A 37 6.08 -15.70 -17.51
C LEU A 37 6.20 -14.58 -18.55
N SER A 38 7.40 -14.04 -18.78
CA SER A 38 7.60 -12.83 -19.60
C SER A 38 8.42 -13.02 -20.88
N LYS A 39 9.33 -14.01 -20.95
CA LYS A 39 10.20 -14.23 -22.12
C LYS A 39 9.69 -15.33 -23.03
N ASP A 40 9.78 -15.17 -24.33
CA ASP A 40 9.37 -16.24 -25.25
C ASP A 40 10.27 -17.48 -25.14
N PRO A 41 9.71 -18.69 -25.36
CA PRO A 41 10.51 -19.90 -25.44
C PRO A 41 11.58 -19.74 -26.52
N PRO A 42 12.79 -20.27 -26.30
CA PRO A 42 13.83 -20.25 -27.30
C PRO A 42 13.31 -20.94 -28.57
N SER A 43 13.38 -20.25 -29.71
CA SER A 43 12.96 -20.75 -31.04
C SER A 43 14.01 -20.47 -32.14
N GLY A 44 14.29 -21.42 -33.06
CA GLY A 44 15.25 -21.28 -34.18
C GLY A 44 16.20 -22.48 -34.44
N ASP A 45 16.72 -22.55 -35.67
CA ASP A 45 17.71 -23.56 -36.12
C ASP A 45 19.07 -23.30 -35.44
N GLY A 46 19.32 -23.96 -34.32
CA GLY A 46 20.54 -23.78 -33.52
C GLY A 46 20.34 -23.91 -32.02
N ILE A 47 19.10 -24.03 -31.55
CA ILE A 47 18.81 -24.30 -30.14
C ILE A 47 19.17 -25.73 -29.81
N SER A 48 19.96 -25.90 -28.75
CA SER A 48 20.24 -27.23 -28.22
C SER A 48 18.99 -27.84 -27.59
N THR A 49 18.84 -29.16 -27.74
CA THR A 49 17.81 -29.94 -27.06
C THR A 49 17.81 -29.66 -25.55
N GLU A 50 18.99 -29.52 -24.95
CA GLU A 50 19.16 -29.18 -23.53
C GLU A 50 18.49 -27.86 -23.15
N THR A 51 18.61 -26.83 -23.99
CA THR A 51 18.01 -25.51 -23.75
C THR A 51 16.48 -25.57 -23.84
N ALA A 52 15.95 -26.29 -24.83
CA ALA A 52 14.51 -26.50 -24.99
C ALA A 52 13.92 -27.32 -23.82
N GLU A 53 14.61 -28.38 -23.39
CA GLU A 53 14.20 -29.19 -22.25
C GLU A 53 14.27 -28.41 -20.93
N LYS A 54 15.31 -27.58 -20.74
CA LYS A 54 15.39 -26.68 -19.57
C LYS A 54 14.20 -25.73 -19.53
N TRP A 55 13.86 -25.12 -20.65
CA TRP A 55 12.68 -24.24 -20.73
C TRP A 55 11.39 -24.99 -20.35
N ALA A 56 11.19 -26.18 -20.92
CA ALA A 56 10.01 -27.00 -20.63
C ALA A 56 9.93 -27.41 -19.15
N ARG A 57 11.08 -27.71 -18.52
CA ARG A 57 11.15 -27.97 -17.07
C ARG A 57 10.81 -26.73 -16.25
N ASP A 58 11.39 -25.58 -16.59
CA ASP A 58 11.15 -24.31 -15.88
C ASP A 58 9.67 -23.90 -16.00
N ASP A 59 9.06 -24.05 -17.18
CA ASP A 59 7.62 -23.80 -17.41
C ASP A 59 6.73 -24.75 -16.58
N ALA A 60 7.05 -26.05 -16.56
CA ALA A 60 6.31 -27.02 -15.76
C ALA A 60 6.39 -26.73 -14.25
N ILE A 61 7.57 -26.36 -13.75
CA ILE A 61 7.77 -25.97 -12.34
C ILE A 61 6.99 -24.69 -12.03
N CYS A 62 7.09 -23.68 -12.90
CA CYS A 62 6.37 -22.42 -12.76
C CYS A 62 4.85 -22.64 -12.72
N ARG A 63 4.33 -23.42 -13.67
CA ARG A 63 2.90 -23.78 -13.73
C ARG A 63 2.45 -24.53 -12.48
N GLY A 64 3.25 -25.49 -12.01
CA GLY A 64 2.98 -26.23 -10.78
C GLY A 64 2.89 -25.33 -9.54
N HIS A 65 3.80 -24.36 -9.41
CA HIS A 65 3.76 -23.39 -8.31
C HIS A 65 2.52 -22.51 -8.33
N ILE A 66 2.07 -22.06 -9.50
CA ILE A 66 0.84 -21.27 -9.61
C ILE A 66 -0.37 -22.12 -9.22
N LEU A 67 -0.53 -23.31 -9.82
CA LEU A 67 -1.67 -24.20 -9.58
C LEU A 67 -1.77 -24.63 -8.11
N ALA A 68 -0.64 -24.92 -7.45
CA ALA A 68 -0.60 -25.30 -6.03
C ALA A 68 -1.04 -24.19 -5.07
N THR A 69 -1.27 -22.98 -5.57
CA THR A 69 -1.73 -21.83 -4.78
C THR A 69 -3.12 -21.35 -5.21
N LEU A 70 -3.82 -22.10 -6.06
CA LEU A 70 -5.24 -21.87 -6.33
C LEU A 70 -6.09 -22.68 -5.35
N SER A 71 -7.27 -22.19 -4.99
CA SER A 71 -8.22 -23.00 -4.22
C SER A 71 -8.77 -24.15 -5.07
N ASP A 72 -9.30 -25.18 -4.40
CA ASP A 72 -9.94 -26.32 -5.09
C ASP A 72 -11.12 -25.89 -5.98
N ARG A 73 -11.76 -24.75 -5.65
CA ARG A 73 -12.82 -24.17 -6.48
C ARG A 73 -12.28 -23.64 -7.81
N LEU A 74 -11.10 -23.01 -7.81
CA LEU A 74 -10.51 -22.38 -9.00
C LEU A 74 -9.66 -23.34 -9.83
N LEU A 75 -9.10 -24.39 -9.21
CA LEU A 75 -8.18 -25.32 -9.88
C LEU A 75 -8.74 -25.90 -11.20
N PRO A 76 -10.01 -26.38 -11.30
CA PRO A 76 -10.55 -26.96 -12.53
C PRO A 76 -10.66 -25.97 -13.69
N ASP A 77 -10.80 -24.68 -13.39
CA ASP A 77 -10.94 -23.64 -14.41
C ASP A 77 -9.58 -23.36 -15.07
N TYR A 78 -8.52 -23.31 -14.26
CA TYR A 78 -7.21 -22.85 -14.69
C TYR A 78 -6.21 -23.98 -15.06
N VAL A 79 -6.38 -25.21 -14.56
CA VAL A 79 -5.47 -26.33 -14.84
C VAL A 79 -5.30 -26.66 -16.33
N ARG A 80 -6.27 -26.28 -17.17
CA ARG A 80 -6.29 -26.53 -18.62
C ARG A 80 -5.25 -25.73 -19.42
N HIS A 81 -4.67 -24.68 -18.84
CA HIS A 81 -3.70 -23.85 -19.54
C HIS A 81 -2.35 -24.57 -19.68
N ALA A 82 -1.90 -24.76 -20.92
CA ALA A 82 -0.74 -25.58 -21.23
C ALA A 82 0.59 -25.00 -20.70
N THR A 83 0.74 -23.67 -20.75
CA THR A 83 1.95 -22.96 -20.34
C THR A 83 1.72 -22.14 -19.07
N SER A 84 2.78 -21.89 -18.30
CA SER A 84 2.66 -21.05 -17.11
C SER A 84 2.26 -19.62 -17.45
N ARG A 85 2.71 -19.09 -18.60
CA ARG A 85 2.29 -17.75 -19.08
C ARG A 85 0.78 -17.70 -19.33
N ALA A 86 0.25 -18.66 -20.11
CA ALA A 86 -1.17 -18.66 -20.44
C ALA A 86 -2.04 -18.79 -19.17
N LEU A 87 -1.59 -19.60 -18.21
CA LEU A 87 -2.20 -19.72 -16.89
C LEU A 87 -2.17 -18.38 -16.13
N TRP A 88 -0.99 -17.77 -16.00
CA TRP A 88 -0.79 -16.51 -15.28
C TRP A 88 -1.65 -15.38 -15.85
N GLU A 89 -1.65 -15.21 -17.17
CA GLU A 89 -2.46 -14.22 -17.85
C GLU A 89 -3.95 -14.50 -17.72
N ALA A 90 -4.38 -15.77 -17.68
CA ALA A 90 -5.79 -16.10 -17.48
C ALA A 90 -6.28 -15.69 -16.09
N VAL A 91 -5.48 -15.95 -15.05
CA VAL A 91 -5.79 -15.51 -13.69
C VAL A 91 -5.82 -13.97 -13.63
N ALA A 92 -4.82 -13.31 -14.23
CA ALA A 92 -4.76 -11.85 -14.27
C ALA A 92 -5.97 -11.25 -15.01
N ARG A 93 -6.37 -11.80 -16.17
CA ARG A 93 -7.57 -11.35 -16.87
C ARG A 93 -8.85 -11.44 -16.04
N THR A 94 -8.92 -12.31 -15.03
CA THR A 94 -10.10 -12.45 -14.17
C THR A 94 -10.06 -11.53 -12.96
N TYR A 95 -8.89 -11.34 -12.35
CA TYR A 95 -8.77 -10.68 -11.03
C TYR A 95 -7.96 -9.38 -11.03
N ASP A 96 -7.23 -9.09 -12.10
CA ASP A 96 -6.52 -7.82 -12.33
C ASP A 96 -7.41 -6.77 -13.01
N VAL A 97 -8.72 -7.07 -13.13
CA VAL A 97 -9.69 -6.19 -13.79
C VAL A 97 -9.94 -4.97 -12.90
N ASP A 98 -9.63 -3.79 -13.45
CA ASP A 98 -9.97 -2.46 -12.93
C ASP A 98 -9.29 -1.96 -11.65
N ALA A 99 -8.08 -2.42 -11.32
CA ALA A 99 -7.32 -1.74 -10.26
C ALA A 99 -7.09 -0.25 -10.58
N SER A 100 -6.78 0.14 -11.82
CA SER A 100 -6.45 1.54 -12.12
C SER A 100 -7.69 2.45 -12.22
N GLY A 101 -8.70 2.09 -13.02
CA GLY A 101 -9.92 2.87 -13.16
C GLY A 101 -10.69 3.04 -11.84
N ALA A 102 -10.83 1.94 -11.08
CA ALA A 102 -11.47 1.99 -9.76
C ALA A 102 -10.63 2.78 -8.75
N SER A 103 -9.31 2.60 -8.71
CA SER A 103 -8.46 3.36 -7.78
C SER A 103 -8.52 4.87 -8.02
N TRP A 104 -8.60 5.33 -9.27
CA TRP A 104 -8.75 6.76 -9.55
C TRP A 104 -10.11 7.30 -9.09
N GLN A 105 -11.17 6.51 -9.29
CA GLN A 105 -12.50 6.88 -8.82
C GLN A 105 -12.54 6.94 -7.30
N GLU A 106 -11.96 5.95 -6.62
CA GLU A 106 -11.81 5.92 -5.15
C GLU A 106 -10.98 7.11 -4.66
N PHE A 107 -9.85 7.43 -5.30
CA PHE A 107 -9.05 8.61 -5.00
C PHE A 107 -9.85 9.91 -5.15
N ASN A 108 -10.69 10.03 -6.18
CA ASN A 108 -11.54 11.20 -6.37
C ASN A 108 -12.62 11.33 -5.28
N GLN A 109 -13.15 10.21 -4.81
CA GLN A 109 -14.14 10.15 -3.73
C GLN A 109 -13.53 10.28 -2.33
N PHE A 110 -12.24 9.96 -2.18
CA PHE A 110 -11.51 10.04 -0.91
C PHE A 110 -11.67 11.40 -0.24
N ARG A 111 -11.88 11.36 1.08
CA ARG A 111 -12.00 12.51 1.99
C ARG A 111 -11.27 12.18 3.27
N PHE A 112 -10.63 13.18 3.85
CA PHE A 112 -10.00 13.03 5.16
C PHE A 112 -11.05 12.99 6.26
N ASP A 113 -10.86 12.05 7.19
CA ASP A 113 -11.55 11.98 8.47
C ASP A 113 -10.65 12.61 9.56
N ALA A 114 -11.26 13.36 10.47
CA ALA A 114 -10.53 14.00 11.57
C ALA A 114 -10.17 13.00 12.67
N ASP A 115 -10.91 11.89 12.78
CA ASP A 115 -10.74 10.89 13.84
C ASP A 115 -9.72 9.79 13.49
N GLU A 116 -9.21 9.79 12.24
CA GLU A 116 -8.26 8.79 11.73
C GLU A 116 -6.84 9.36 11.58
N PRO A 117 -5.77 8.54 11.69
CA PRO A 117 -4.39 9.01 11.59
C PRO A 117 -4.09 9.68 10.24
N LEU A 118 -3.67 10.96 10.27
CA LEU A 118 -3.45 11.77 9.07
C LEU A 118 -2.42 11.13 8.13
N LEU A 119 -1.30 10.63 8.64
CA LEU A 119 -0.27 10.02 7.80
C LEU A 119 -0.75 8.75 7.09
N GLU A 120 -1.58 7.92 7.73
CA GLU A 120 -2.13 6.71 7.10
C GLU A 120 -3.11 7.07 5.99
N GLN A 121 -3.94 8.09 6.22
CA GLN A 121 -4.85 8.64 5.23
C GLN A 121 -4.11 9.21 4.01
N ILE A 122 -2.99 9.92 4.20
CA ILE A 122 -2.14 10.40 3.10
C ILE A 122 -1.54 9.23 2.33
N ALA A 123 -1.01 8.20 3.01
CA ALA A 123 -0.46 7.01 2.34
C ALA A 123 -1.53 6.29 1.51
N HIS A 124 -2.74 6.14 2.04
CA HIS A 124 -3.84 5.51 1.33
C HIS A 124 -4.24 6.29 0.08
N ALA A 125 -4.41 7.61 0.20
CA ALA A 125 -4.76 8.46 -0.92
C ALA A 125 -3.65 8.48 -2.00
N GLU A 126 -2.38 8.56 -1.60
CA GLU A 126 -1.24 8.46 -2.53
C GLU A 126 -1.25 7.12 -3.29
N ALA A 127 -1.49 6.02 -2.59
CA ALA A 127 -1.56 4.69 -3.21
C ALA A 127 -2.70 4.59 -4.24
N LEU A 128 -3.90 5.08 -3.90
CA LEU A 128 -5.03 5.13 -4.83
C LEU A 128 -4.71 6.00 -6.06
N GLY A 129 -4.10 7.17 -5.83
CA GLY A 129 -3.70 8.08 -6.89
C GLY A 129 -2.67 7.45 -7.84
N LEU A 130 -1.62 6.83 -7.32
CA LEU A 130 -0.57 6.19 -8.12
C LEU A 130 -1.09 4.97 -8.88
N ALA A 131 -1.98 4.18 -8.27
CA ALA A 131 -2.58 3.02 -8.91
C ALA A 131 -3.52 3.40 -10.06
N GLY A 132 -4.22 4.55 -9.94
CA GLY A 132 -5.26 4.96 -10.87
C GLY A 132 -4.97 6.14 -11.77
N GLN A 133 -3.85 6.85 -11.59
CA GLN A 133 -3.59 8.08 -12.34
C GLN A 133 -3.76 7.87 -13.85
N PRO A 134 -4.46 8.79 -14.55
CA PRO A 134 -4.58 8.69 -15.99
C PRO A 134 -3.20 8.87 -16.63
N SER A 135 -2.91 8.10 -17.68
CA SER A 135 -1.71 8.28 -18.48
C SER A 135 -1.83 9.58 -19.28
N PHE A 136 -1.52 10.72 -18.67
CA PHE A 136 -1.44 11.99 -19.38
C PHE A 136 -0.07 12.13 -20.06
N PRO A 137 -0.01 12.60 -21.32
CA PRO A 137 1.26 12.87 -21.98
C PRO A 137 1.97 14.07 -21.33
N ASP A 138 3.03 13.81 -20.55
CA ASP A 138 4.14 14.66 -20.07
C ASP A 138 3.89 16.12 -19.60
N SER A 139 2.64 16.57 -19.55
CA SER A 139 2.28 17.99 -19.42
C SER A 139 1.90 18.40 -17.99
N PHE A 140 1.72 17.44 -17.10
CA PHE A 140 1.43 17.67 -15.68
C PHE A 140 2.31 16.76 -14.81
N PRO A 141 3.48 17.26 -14.36
CA PRO A 141 4.24 16.60 -13.31
C PRO A 141 3.36 16.52 -12.05
N ASP A 142 3.21 15.30 -11.52
CA ASP A 142 2.61 15.02 -10.20
C ASP A 142 1.12 15.39 -10.02
N VAL A 143 0.27 14.87 -10.92
CA VAL A 143 -1.20 14.99 -10.85
C VAL A 143 -1.76 14.49 -9.50
N VAL A 144 -1.13 13.47 -8.91
CA VAL A 144 -1.53 12.91 -7.62
C VAL A 144 -1.30 13.93 -6.50
N ALA A 145 -0.11 14.53 -6.39
CA ALA A 145 0.16 15.52 -5.35
C ALA A 145 -0.75 16.74 -5.47
N TYR A 146 -0.96 17.26 -6.69
CA TYR A 146 -1.87 18.39 -6.89
C TYR A 146 -3.31 18.05 -6.46
N SER A 147 -3.81 16.89 -6.90
CA SER A 147 -5.18 16.47 -6.59
C SER A 147 -5.37 16.13 -5.11
N LEU A 148 -4.34 15.58 -4.46
CA LEU A 148 -4.34 15.31 -3.03
C LEU A 148 -4.31 16.61 -2.23
N TRP A 149 -3.51 17.58 -2.65
CA TRP A 149 -3.42 18.89 -1.99
C TRP A 149 -4.78 19.60 -1.92
N LEU A 150 -5.58 19.53 -2.98
CA LEU A 150 -6.94 20.08 -3.00
C LEU A 150 -7.89 19.44 -1.98
N LYS A 151 -7.56 18.24 -1.48
CA LYS A 151 -8.35 17.49 -0.50
C LYS A 151 -7.80 17.64 0.92
N LEU A 152 -6.57 18.14 1.09
CA LEU A 152 -5.91 18.20 2.39
C LEU A 152 -6.70 19.08 3.38
N PRO A 153 -6.68 18.72 4.67
CA PRO A 153 -7.09 19.62 5.73
C PRO A 153 -6.33 20.96 5.65
N GLN A 154 -7.02 22.08 5.90
CA GLN A 154 -6.45 23.43 5.72
C GLN A 154 -5.21 23.69 6.59
N ASP A 155 -5.18 23.08 7.78
CA ASP A 155 -4.05 23.15 8.71
C ASP A 155 -2.80 22.41 8.22
N VAL A 156 -2.91 21.61 7.15
CA VAL A 156 -1.78 21.01 6.42
C VAL A 156 -1.54 21.77 5.10
N ALA A 157 -2.60 22.09 4.36
CA ALA A 157 -2.51 22.69 3.03
C ALA A 157 -1.88 24.10 3.05
N ILE A 158 -2.26 24.94 4.02
CA ILE A 158 -1.78 26.33 4.12
C ILE A 158 -0.28 26.37 4.48
N PRO A 159 0.22 25.66 5.52
CA PRO A 159 1.65 25.66 5.82
C PRO A 159 2.48 25.05 4.69
N ALA A 160 1.97 24.02 4.00
CA ALA A 160 2.66 23.43 2.85
C ALA A 160 2.83 24.44 1.72
N MET A 161 1.77 25.21 1.40
CA MET A 161 1.82 26.26 0.39
C MET A 161 2.80 27.37 0.77
N ALA A 162 2.80 27.80 2.03
CA ALA A 162 3.75 28.81 2.54
C ALA A 162 5.21 28.33 2.50
N ALA A 163 5.45 27.02 2.56
CA ALA A 163 6.77 26.41 2.51
C ALA A 163 7.27 26.10 1.08
N SER A 164 6.42 26.22 0.04
CA SER A 164 6.82 26.02 -1.36
C SER A 164 7.46 27.29 -1.93
N SER A 165 8.70 27.21 -2.43
CA SER A 165 9.40 28.33 -3.07
C SER A 165 8.86 28.67 -4.47
N ASP A 166 8.36 27.65 -5.20
CA ASP A 166 8.10 27.75 -6.65
C ASP A 166 6.65 27.42 -7.02
N ALA A 167 5.74 27.39 -6.04
CA ALA A 167 4.34 26.98 -6.21
C ALA A 167 4.13 25.56 -6.80
N VAL A 168 5.20 24.78 -6.92
CA VAL A 168 5.14 23.36 -7.28
C VAL A 168 4.78 22.57 -6.03
N ILE A 169 3.66 21.85 -6.10
CA ILE A 169 3.21 20.93 -5.08
C ILE A 169 3.78 19.56 -5.42
N SER A 170 4.46 18.94 -4.46
CA SER A 170 4.97 17.58 -4.57
C SER A 170 4.52 16.74 -3.38
N MET A 171 4.51 15.42 -3.55
CA MET A 171 4.26 14.50 -2.44
C MET A 171 5.23 14.70 -1.27
N ASP A 172 6.51 14.96 -1.53
CA ASP A 172 7.51 15.22 -0.49
C ASP A 172 7.15 16.41 0.41
N LEU A 173 6.64 17.50 -0.20
CA LEU A 173 6.21 18.69 0.53
C LEU A 173 4.97 18.40 1.38
N ILE A 174 4.00 17.65 0.84
CA ILE A 174 2.80 17.23 1.57
C ILE A 174 3.19 16.38 2.79
N TRP A 175 4.02 15.36 2.59
CA TRP A 175 4.51 14.48 3.65
C TRP A 175 5.31 15.23 4.71
N LYS A 176 6.18 16.15 4.32
CA LYS A 176 6.97 16.97 5.26
C LYS A 176 6.05 17.78 6.18
N THR A 177 5.06 18.45 5.62
CA THR A 177 4.13 19.29 6.39
C THR A 177 3.23 18.45 7.30
N ALA A 178 2.69 17.34 6.80
CA ALA A 178 1.87 16.43 7.59
C ALA A 178 2.61 15.88 8.81
N ARG A 179 3.88 15.47 8.64
CA ARG A 179 4.73 15.00 9.75
C ARG A 179 5.04 16.09 10.78
N ILE A 180 5.15 17.35 10.36
CA ILE A 180 5.31 18.47 11.28
C ILE A 180 4.03 18.67 12.08
N LYS A 181 2.86 18.65 11.42
CA LYS A 181 1.56 18.75 12.09
C LYS A 181 1.39 17.65 13.14
N GLU A 182 1.61 16.39 12.78
CA GLU A 182 1.47 15.29 13.75
C GLU A 182 2.43 15.42 14.93
N ARG A 183 3.68 15.86 14.70
CA ARG A 183 4.61 16.11 15.81
C ARG A 183 4.10 17.20 16.76
N VAL A 184 3.57 18.29 16.22
CA VAL A 184 2.98 19.38 17.02
C VAL A 184 1.73 18.90 17.76
N HIS A 185 0.90 18.08 17.12
CA HIS A 185 -0.28 17.48 17.73
C HIS A 185 0.11 16.60 18.92
N MET A 186 1.07 15.68 18.74
CA MET A 186 1.60 14.83 19.81
C MET A 186 2.18 15.65 20.97
N GLU A 187 2.91 16.74 20.67
CA GLU A 187 3.45 17.64 21.69
C GLU A 187 2.34 18.39 22.45
N SER A 188 1.23 18.75 21.80
CA SER A 188 0.08 19.39 22.44
C SER A 188 -0.64 18.41 23.36
N GLU A 189 -0.98 17.22 22.86
CA GLU A 189 -1.63 16.16 23.65
C GLU A 189 -0.79 15.77 24.86
N PHE A 190 0.52 15.64 24.69
CA PHE A 190 1.43 15.37 25.81
C PHE A 190 1.39 16.47 26.86
N LYS A 191 1.39 17.75 26.45
CA LYS A 191 1.30 18.88 27.39
C LYS A 191 -0.04 18.92 28.11
N GLU A 192 -1.14 18.65 27.40
CA GLU A 192 -2.48 18.58 27.97
C GLU A 192 -2.59 17.45 29.00
N ALA A 193 -2.10 16.26 28.67
CA ALA A 193 -2.08 15.12 29.59
C ALA A 193 -1.22 15.39 30.84
N VAL A 194 -0.05 16.02 30.69
CA VAL A 194 0.79 16.43 31.83
C VAL A 194 0.09 17.49 32.68
N GLN A 195 -0.61 18.44 32.06
CA GLN A 195 -1.34 19.47 32.79
C GLN A 195 -2.53 18.87 33.56
N GLU A 196 -3.27 17.95 32.96
CA GLU A 196 -4.38 17.25 33.61
C GLU A 196 -3.88 16.44 34.82
N ASP A 197 -2.81 15.66 34.67
CA ASP A 197 -2.18 14.95 35.78
C ASP A 197 -1.72 15.92 36.89
N GLN A 198 -1.11 17.05 36.52
CA GLN A 198 -0.69 18.07 37.49
C GLN A 198 -1.86 18.76 38.18
N GLU A 199 -3.03 18.85 37.57
CA GLU A 199 -4.24 19.41 38.18
C GLU A 199 -4.94 18.40 39.09
N GLU A 200 -5.04 17.13 38.68
CA GLU A 200 -5.58 16.03 39.49
C GLU A 200 -4.70 15.76 40.73
N ASN A 201 -3.38 15.68 40.54
CA ASN A 201 -2.40 15.41 41.59
C ASN A 201 -1.91 16.69 42.30
N ARG A 202 -2.58 17.85 42.09
CA ARG A 202 -2.25 19.07 42.85
C ARG A 202 -2.75 18.96 44.29
N ALA A 203 -1.85 19.09 45.26
CA ALA A 203 -2.23 19.23 46.66
C ALA A 203 -2.84 20.62 46.95
N CYS A 204 -3.95 20.63 47.68
CA CYS A 204 -4.61 21.83 48.14
C CYS A 204 -3.74 22.55 49.18
N TRP A 205 -3.42 23.83 48.95
CA TRP A 205 -2.59 24.62 49.86
C TRP A 205 -3.20 24.87 51.26
N ASN A 206 -4.52 24.65 51.42
CA ASN A 206 -5.20 24.84 52.70
C ASN A 206 -5.25 23.56 53.55
N CYS A 207 -5.44 22.39 52.93
CA CYS A 207 -5.66 21.12 53.66
C CYS A 207 -4.71 19.98 53.26
N GLY A 208 -3.85 20.18 52.26
CA GLY A 208 -2.88 19.19 51.76
C GLY A 208 -3.47 18.04 50.94
N GLN A 209 -4.79 17.96 50.78
CA GLN A 209 -5.46 16.87 50.03
C GLN A 209 -5.42 17.11 48.51
N LEU A 210 -5.39 16.02 47.72
CA LEU A 210 -5.36 16.05 46.25
C LEU A 210 -6.76 16.28 45.64
N GLY A 211 -6.81 16.53 44.32
CA GLY A 211 -8.04 16.60 43.53
C GLY A 211 -8.82 17.92 43.61
N HIS A 212 -8.30 18.95 44.29
CA HIS A 212 -8.90 20.28 44.30
C HIS A 212 -7.92 21.39 44.67
N ILE A 213 -8.25 22.63 44.28
CA ILE A 213 -7.48 23.84 44.60
C ILE A 213 -8.03 24.57 45.83
N ALA A 214 -7.20 25.40 46.46
CA ALA A 214 -7.50 26.09 47.73
C ALA A 214 -8.82 26.89 47.72
N ARG A 215 -9.19 27.52 46.59
CA ARG A 215 -10.46 28.26 46.45
C ARG A 215 -11.71 27.37 46.56
N ASN A 216 -11.58 26.07 46.30
CA ASN A 216 -12.64 25.07 46.35
C ASN A 216 -12.55 24.21 47.63
N CYS A 217 -11.66 24.56 48.57
CA CYS A 217 -11.47 23.82 49.81
C CYS A 217 -12.68 24.00 50.74
N ARG A 218 -13.22 22.90 51.25
CA ARG A 218 -14.36 22.87 52.19
C ARG A 218 -13.95 22.62 53.65
N ALA A 219 -12.65 22.63 53.93
CA ALA A 219 -12.08 22.46 55.26
C ALA A 219 -12.09 23.77 56.05
#